data_AF-F8QHS2-F1
#
_entry.id   AF-F8QHS2-F1
#
_cell.length_a   1.000
_cell.length_b   1.000
_cell.length_c   1.000
_cell.angle_alpha   90.00
_cell.angle_beta   90.00
_cell.angle_gamma   90.00
#
_symmetry.space_group_name_H-M   'P 1'
#
loop_
_entity.id
_entity.type
_entity.pdbx_description
1 polymer ?
#
loop_
_entity_poly.entity_id
_entity_poly.type
_entity_poly.pdbx_seq_one_letter_code
_entity_poly.pdbx_strand_id
1 'polypeptide(L)'
;SEAGDGLNFPKKFWTKAAVEVQKIHQVSPAKEAEHCTGKWGRLRTTYQTVKALSEQSGFHWDDIGGAGITVESETVWAEYLKKNPGVKIFRNKGWTHFSAMDDLM
;
A
#
# COMPACT_ATOMS: atom_id res chain seq x y z
N SER A 1 5.17 -20.26 -13.23
CA SER A 1 5.42 -19.38 -12.08
C SER A 1 6.55 -18.42 -12.45
N GLU A 2 6.29 -17.12 -12.59
CA GLU A 2 7.32 -16.10 -12.98
C GLU A 2 7.81 -15.25 -11.79
N ALA A 3 7.28 -15.47 -10.58
CA ALA A 3 7.75 -14.83 -9.35
C ALA A 3 8.79 -15.72 -8.65
N GLY A 4 9.92 -15.14 -8.25
CA GLY A 4 10.80 -15.73 -7.24
C GLY A 4 10.31 -15.37 -5.82
N ASP A 5 10.84 -16.08 -4.83
CA ASP A 5 10.50 -15.89 -3.40
C ASP A 5 10.53 -14.41 -3.01
N GLY A 6 9.43 -13.91 -2.42
CA GLY A 6 9.31 -12.53 -1.94
C GLY A 6 8.81 -11.50 -2.96
N LEU A 7 8.11 -11.92 -4.02
CA LEU A 7 7.50 -11.03 -5.04
C LEU A 7 8.54 -10.15 -5.76
N ASN A 8 9.73 -10.70 -5.97
CA ASN A 8 10.77 -10.09 -6.80
C ASN A 8 10.59 -10.53 -8.25
N PHE A 9 10.04 -9.62 -9.07
CA PHE A 9 9.75 -9.89 -10.46
C PHE A 9 10.90 -9.46 -11.39
N PRO A 10 11.29 -10.27 -12.38
CA PRO A 10 12.35 -9.94 -13.32
C PRO A 10 11.92 -8.81 -14.28
N LYS A 11 12.87 -8.09 -14.89
CA LYS A 11 12.59 -6.99 -15.84
C LYS A 11 11.59 -7.37 -16.93
N LYS A 12 11.65 -8.60 -17.46
CA LYS A 12 10.72 -9.12 -18.48
C LYS A 12 9.26 -9.09 -18.03
N PHE A 13 8.99 -9.34 -16.73
CA PHE A 13 7.65 -9.26 -16.17
C PHE A 13 7.16 -7.81 -16.18
N TRP A 14 8.00 -6.88 -15.70
CA TRP A 14 7.65 -5.46 -15.66
C TRP A 14 7.46 -4.83 -17.03
N THR A 15 8.20 -5.28 -18.05
CA THR A 15 7.95 -4.88 -19.44
C THR A 15 6.57 -5.33 -19.92
N LYS A 16 6.17 -6.59 -19.64
CA LYS A 16 4.81 -7.07 -19.96
C LYS A 16 3.75 -6.28 -19.19
N ALA A 17 3.96 -6.07 -17.88
CA ALA A 17 3.05 -5.29 -17.05
C ALA A 17 2.86 -3.86 -17.57
N ALA A 18 3.92 -3.20 -18.02
CA ALA A 18 3.85 -1.86 -18.61
C ALA A 18 2.97 -1.82 -19.87
N VAL A 19 3.06 -2.85 -20.72
CA VAL A 19 2.19 -3.00 -21.91
C VAL A 19 0.73 -3.14 -21.50
N GLU A 20 0.42 -3.98 -20.51
CA GLU A 20 -0.96 -4.14 -20.04
C GLU A 20 -1.51 -2.87 -19.37
N VAL A 21 -0.70 -2.18 -18.57
CA VAL A 21 -1.07 -0.91 -17.94
C VAL A 21 -1.39 0.16 -19.00
N GLN A 22 -0.62 0.21 -20.11
CA GLN A 22 -0.87 1.17 -21.18
C GLN A 22 -2.20 0.94 -21.90
N LYS A 23 -2.65 -0.32 -22.03
CA LYS A 23 -3.96 -0.65 -22.63
C LYS A 23 -5.12 -0.05 -21.82
N ILE A 24 -4.95 0.00 -20.50
CA ILE A 24 -5.93 0.55 -19.56
C ILE A 24 -5.83 2.08 -19.50
N HIS A 25 -4.62 2.63 -19.42
CA HIS A 25 -4.37 4.06 -19.29
C HIS A 25 -3.92 4.70 -20.62
N GLN A 26 -4.85 4.78 -21.58
CA GLN A 26 -4.58 5.30 -22.93
C GLN A 26 -4.24 6.80 -22.99
N VAL A 27 -4.45 7.54 -21.89
CA VAL A 27 -4.32 9.01 -21.84
C VAL A 27 -2.88 9.46 -21.52
N SER A 28 -2.04 8.59 -20.94
CA SER A 28 -0.67 8.96 -20.57
C SER A 28 0.37 8.42 -21.56
N PRO A 29 1.55 9.08 -21.66
CA PRO A 29 2.70 8.50 -22.35
C PRO A 29 2.97 7.07 -21.87
N ALA A 30 3.48 6.25 -22.79
CA ALA A 30 3.80 4.84 -22.54
C ALA A 30 4.53 4.67 -21.20
N LYS A 31 3.93 3.89 -20.30
CA LYS A 31 4.63 3.50 -19.08
C LYS A 31 5.77 2.54 -19.42
N GLU A 32 6.83 2.62 -18.64
CA GLU A 32 8.00 1.75 -18.78
C GLU A 32 8.07 0.76 -17.61
N ALA A 33 8.89 -0.28 -17.76
CA ALA A 33 9.13 -1.27 -16.72
C ALA A 33 9.52 -0.62 -15.37
N GLU A 34 10.39 0.39 -15.40
CA GLU A 34 10.84 1.11 -14.20
C GLU A 34 9.69 1.81 -13.47
N HIS A 35 8.75 2.41 -14.21
CA HIS A 35 7.57 3.04 -13.63
C HIS A 35 6.70 2.02 -12.88
N CYS A 36 6.55 0.82 -13.43
CA CYS A 36 5.77 -0.25 -12.80
C CYS A 36 6.47 -0.79 -11.54
N THR A 37 7.78 -1.03 -11.62
CA THR A 37 8.58 -1.47 -10.46
C THR A 37 8.54 -0.45 -9.33
N GLY A 38 8.72 0.84 -9.63
CA GLY A 38 8.67 1.90 -8.63
C GLY A 38 7.28 2.05 -7.99
N LYS A 39 6.21 1.91 -8.77
CA LYS A 39 4.84 1.92 -8.24
C LYS A 39 4.58 0.71 -7.34
N TRP A 40 5.00 -0.48 -7.75
CA TRP A 40 4.88 -1.70 -6.95
C TRP A 40 5.63 -1.60 -5.62
N GLY A 41 6.86 -1.08 -5.63
CA GLY A 41 7.62 -0.84 -4.40
C GLY A 41 6.88 0.07 -3.43
N ARG A 42 6.31 1.18 -3.91
CA ARG A 42 5.49 2.08 -3.08
C ARG A 42 4.24 1.40 -2.52
N LEU A 43 3.52 0.62 -3.34
CA LEU A 43 2.36 -0.14 -2.89
C LEU A 43 2.73 -1.11 -1.75
N ARG A 44 3.84 -1.85 -1.90
CA ARG A 44 4.34 -2.76 -0.86
C ARG A 44 4.70 -2.02 0.43
N THR A 45 5.42 -0.90 0.34
CA THR A 45 5.78 -0.10 1.53
C THR A 45 4.54 0.45 2.22
N THR A 46 3.55 0.94 1.46
CA THR A 46 2.28 1.39 2.02
C THR A 46 1.52 0.23 2.68
N TYR A 47 1.46 -0.94 2.04
CA TYR A 47 0.83 -2.13 2.63
C TYR A 47 1.48 -2.53 3.95
N GLN A 48 2.80 -2.62 4.01
CA GLN A 48 3.51 -2.94 5.26
C GLN A 48 3.22 -1.93 6.37
N THR A 49 3.14 -0.65 6.01
CA THR A 49 2.80 0.44 6.94
C THR A 49 1.37 0.28 7.48
N VAL A 50 0.40 0.01 6.60
CA VAL A 50 -1.01 -0.17 6.97
C VAL A 50 -1.21 -1.49 7.73
N LYS A 51 -0.54 -2.56 7.35
CA LYS A 51 -0.61 -3.87 8.04
C LYS A 51 -0.14 -3.74 9.49
N ALA A 52 1.03 -3.14 9.70
CA ALA A 52 1.56 -2.90 11.05
C ALA A 52 0.65 -1.97 11.89
N LEU A 53 -0.06 -1.04 11.23
CA LEU A 53 -1.05 -0.20 11.88
C LEU A 53 -2.32 -1.00 12.27
N SER A 54 -2.79 -1.87 11.39
CA SER A 54 -3.98 -2.71 11.62
C SER A 54 -3.76 -3.76 12.73
N GLU A 55 -2.52 -4.18 12.94
CA GLU A 55 -2.13 -5.15 13.97
C GLU A 55 -1.88 -4.48 15.34
N GLN A 56 -1.80 -3.14 15.39
CA GLN A 56 -1.60 -2.42 16.64
C GLN A 56 -2.86 -2.49 17.50
N SER A 57 -2.69 -3.06 18.70
CA SER A 57 -3.77 -3.14 19.68
C SER A 57 -4.34 -1.76 20.00
N GLY A 58 -5.67 -1.66 19.99
CA GLY A 58 -6.41 -0.43 20.25
C GLY A 58 -6.75 0.40 19.01
N PHE A 59 -6.34 -0.04 17.82
CA PHE A 59 -6.82 0.53 16.55
C PHE A 59 -7.76 -0.43 15.83
N HIS A 60 -8.61 0.16 15.00
CA HIS A 60 -9.34 -0.54 13.97
C HIS A 60 -8.66 -0.28 12.62
N TRP A 61 -8.95 -1.08 11.60
CA TRP A 61 -8.64 -0.72 10.22
C TRP A 61 -9.83 -1.01 9.33
N ASP A 62 -10.19 -0.04 8.50
CA ASP A 62 -11.06 -0.22 7.36
C ASP A 62 -10.56 0.51 6.10
N ASP A 63 -10.87 -0.02 4.92
CA ASP A 63 -10.34 0.48 3.65
C ASP A 63 -10.87 1.87 3.25
N ILE A 64 -11.89 2.39 3.94
CA ILE A 64 -12.52 3.69 3.67
C ILE A 64 -12.10 4.73 4.72
N GLY A 65 -12.27 4.42 6.00
CA GLY A 65 -12.05 5.26 7.18
C GLY A 65 -10.67 5.09 7.81
N GLY A 66 -9.86 4.11 7.40
CA GLY A 66 -8.49 3.93 7.88
C GLY A 66 -8.46 3.47 9.34
N ALA A 67 -7.65 4.12 10.18
CA ALA A 67 -7.52 3.71 11.57
C ALA A 67 -8.74 4.03 12.46
N GLY A 68 -9.68 4.85 11.97
CA GLY A 68 -10.93 5.16 12.66
C GLY A 68 -10.74 5.78 14.05
N ILE A 69 -9.76 6.66 14.21
CA ILE A 69 -9.37 7.20 15.52
C ILE A 69 -10.48 8.09 16.11
N THR A 70 -11.05 7.60 17.21
CA THR A 70 -12.02 8.28 18.07
C THR A 70 -11.34 8.98 19.26
N VAL A 71 -12.12 9.73 20.04
CA VAL A 71 -11.64 10.44 21.25
C VAL A 71 -11.02 9.46 22.26
N GLU A 72 -11.59 8.26 22.38
CA GLU A 72 -11.14 7.22 23.32
C GLU A 72 -9.78 6.63 22.92
N SER A 73 -9.48 6.59 21.61
CA SER A 73 -8.24 6.05 21.06
C SER A 73 -7.14 7.11 20.82
N GLU A 74 -7.44 8.40 21.07
CA GLU A 74 -6.56 9.52 20.74
C GLU A 74 -5.20 9.44 21.45
N THR A 75 -5.19 9.03 22.73
CA THR A 75 -3.95 8.89 23.49
C THR A 75 -3.06 7.80 22.92
N VAL A 76 -3.64 6.65 22.53
CA VAL A 76 -2.89 5.55 21.90
C VAL A 76 -2.37 5.98 20.53
N TRP A 77 -3.19 6.70 19.75
CA TRP A 77 -2.80 7.26 18.46
C TRP A 77 -1.63 8.24 18.58
N ALA A 78 -1.67 9.17 19.54
CA ALA A 78 -0.62 10.16 19.74
C ALA A 78 0.74 9.51 20.08
N GLU A 79 0.74 8.49 20.95
CA GLU A 79 1.97 7.73 21.27
C GLU A 79 2.48 6.91 20.09
N TYR A 80 1.59 6.30 19.31
CA TYR A 80 1.96 5.56 18.11
C TYR A 80 2.54 6.49 17.04
N LEU A 81 1.95 7.68 16.85
CA LEU A 81 2.37 8.66 15.86
C LEU A 81 3.77 9.23 16.14
N LYS A 82 4.17 9.34 17.41
CA LYS A 82 5.55 9.74 17.79
C LYS A 82 6.60 8.77 17.24
N LYS A 83 6.28 7.48 17.20
CA LYS A 83 7.16 6.42 16.69
C LYS A 83 7.04 6.25 15.17
N ASN A 84 5.85 6.52 14.62
CA ASN A 84 5.49 6.24 13.24
C ASN A 84 4.86 7.47 12.55
N PRO A 85 5.59 8.59 12.36
CA PRO A 85 5.00 9.82 11.83
C PRO A 85 4.39 9.66 10.42
N GLY A 86 4.87 8.68 9.65
CA GLY A 86 4.38 8.37 8.31
C GLY A 86 2.93 7.86 8.27
N VAL A 87 2.38 7.37 9.39
CA VAL A 87 0.99 6.86 9.42
C VAL A 87 -0.06 7.95 9.55
N LYS A 88 0.34 9.22 9.74
CA LYS A 88 -0.58 10.35 9.96
C LYS A 88 -1.70 10.41 8.93
N ILE A 89 -1.36 10.13 7.67
CA ILE A 89 -2.30 10.18 6.54
C ILE A 89 -3.41 9.13 6.62
N PHE A 90 -3.24 8.10 7.44
CA PHE A 90 -4.17 6.97 7.57
C PHE A 90 -5.06 7.08 8.82
N ARG A 91 -4.98 8.18 9.58
CA ARG A 91 -5.76 8.37 10.82
C ARG A 91 -7.24 8.08 10.61
N ASN A 92 -7.86 8.82 9.69
CA ASN A 92 -9.28 8.73 9.33
C ASN A 92 -9.46 8.69 7.81
N LYS A 93 -8.51 8.04 7.13
CA LYS A 93 -8.51 7.89 5.68
C LYS A 93 -7.95 6.53 5.34
N GLY A 94 -8.80 5.69 4.79
CA GLY A 94 -8.45 4.35 4.39
C GLY A 94 -7.59 4.31 3.13
N TRP A 95 -7.23 3.09 2.77
CA TRP A 95 -6.47 2.81 1.57
C TRP A 95 -7.14 1.68 0.81
N THR A 96 -7.86 2.04 -0.25
CA THR A 96 -8.67 1.14 -1.10
C THR A 96 -7.90 -0.02 -1.74
N HIS A 97 -6.57 -0.02 -1.65
CA HIS A 97 -5.73 -1.09 -2.19
C HIS A 97 -5.28 -2.07 -1.11
N PHE A 98 -5.65 -1.88 0.16
CA PHE A 98 -5.18 -2.71 1.25
C PHE A 98 -5.64 -4.15 1.10
N SER A 99 -6.95 -4.41 0.97
CA SER A 99 -7.45 -5.78 0.75
C SER A 99 -6.82 -6.46 -0.46
N ALA A 100 -6.73 -5.76 -1.60
CA ALA A 100 -6.11 -6.31 -2.80
C ALA A 100 -4.59 -6.59 -2.64
N MET A 101 -3.90 -5.85 -1.78
CA MET A 101 -2.49 -6.11 -1.45
C MET A 101 -2.35 -7.23 -0.41
N ASP A 102 -3.29 -7.36 0.53
CA ASP A 102 -3.31 -8.45 1.53
C ASP A 102 -3.45 -9.81 0.84
N ASP A 103 -4.29 -9.90 -0.19
CA ASP A 103 -4.44 -11.13 -1.01
C ASP A 103 -3.17 -11.49 -1.81
N LEU A 104 -2.28 -10.53 -2.05
CA LEU A 104 -1.08 -10.70 -2.88
C LEU A 104 0.20 -11.00 -2.10
N MET A 105 0.22 -10.72 -0.79
CA MET A 105 1.42 -10.69 0.06
C MET A 105 1.57 -11.94 0.91
#